data_AF-S3CD54-F1
#
_entry.id   AF-S3CD54-F1
#
_cell.length_a   1.000
_cell.length_b   1.000
_cell.length_c   1.000
_cell.angle_alpha   90.00
_cell.angle_beta   90.00
_cell.angle_gamma   90.00
#
_symmetry.space_group_name_H-M   'P 1'
#
loop_
_entity.id
_entity.type
_entity.pdbx_description
1 polymer ?
#
loop_
_entity_poly.entity_id
_entity_poly.type
_entity_poly.pdbx_seq_one_letter_code
_entity_poly.pdbx_strand_id
1 'polypeptide(L)'
;MSKIPPLLSSALALPPESSLILLTNILGASTNWLVLRYLYSALLTNEETNVVLGLDLEKFILKKRVVFVDGLEGLYVTQTPQKHVTMKSTEQIMLSIRSAIRELQSSSGKKTLLVIDQLDLLLAMSGDESRPVQLGDMLLDLREEAHSVVVTMAADSPLVTEQETPLEINHAALLLHTAHQADLTISLRLLDSGTARDVSGVIRITRGDVGFSKQDAAGKIEERELLYFVGGDGSVKVFERGQ
;
A
#
# COMPACT_ATOMS: atom_id res chain seq x y z
N MET A 1 -14.11 -3.07 19.56
CA MET A 1 -13.55 -3.73 18.36
C MET A 1 -12.11 -3.31 18.23
N SER A 2 -11.18 -4.25 18.03
CA SER A 2 -9.77 -3.89 17.87
C SER A 2 -9.58 -3.12 16.56
N LYS A 3 -8.82 -2.02 16.62
CA LYS A 3 -8.59 -1.14 15.47
C LYS A 3 -7.79 -1.85 14.35
N ILE A 4 -7.00 -2.85 14.74
CA ILE A 4 -6.36 -3.84 13.86
C ILE A 4 -7.05 -5.19 14.12
N PRO A 5 -7.61 -5.89 13.11
CA PRO A 5 -8.19 -7.21 13.30
C PRO A 5 -7.14 -8.19 13.88
N PRO A 6 -7.45 -8.97 14.94
CA PRO A 6 -6.43 -9.74 15.66
C PRO A 6 -5.68 -10.72 14.76
N LEU A 7 -6.40 -11.36 13.82
CA LEU A 7 -5.85 -12.30 12.83
C LEU A 7 -4.87 -11.65 11.84
N LEU A 8 -4.87 -10.32 11.73
CA LEU A 8 -3.97 -9.57 10.85
C LEU A 8 -2.88 -8.80 11.61
N SER A 9 -2.77 -8.96 12.93
CA SER A 9 -1.86 -8.14 13.75
C SER A 9 -0.40 -8.28 13.34
N SER A 10 0.04 -9.48 12.96
CA SER A 10 1.42 -9.73 12.50
C SER A 10 1.65 -9.15 11.10
N ALA A 11 0.71 -9.34 10.17
CA ALA A 11 0.82 -8.85 8.80
C ALA A 11 0.77 -7.31 8.71
N LEU A 12 0.04 -6.66 9.61
CA LEU A 12 -0.15 -5.19 9.66
C LEU A 12 0.80 -4.48 10.64
N ALA A 13 1.73 -5.20 11.27
CA ALA A 13 2.79 -4.60 12.05
C ALA A 13 3.72 -3.75 11.15
N LEU A 14 4.54 -2.89 11.75
CA LEU A 14 5.58 -2.18 10.99
C LEU A 14 6.49 -3.23 10.32
N PRO A 15 6.60 -3.23 8.99
CA PRO A 15 7.41 -4.22 8.29
C PRO A 15 8.91 -4.09 8.61
N PRO A 16 9.71 -5.16 8.42
CA PRO A 16 11.17 -5.13 8.58
C PRO A 16 11.85 -4.05 7.74
N GLU A 17 13.11 -3.77 8.06
CA GLU A 17 13.92 -2.80 7.30
C GLU A 17 14.10 -3.22 5.85
N SER A 18 14.01 -2.23 4.95
CA SER A 18 14.05 -2.42 3.51
C SER A 18 13.09 -3.53 3.07
N SER A 19 11.87 -3.60 3.60
CA SER A 19 10.87 -4.55 3.12
C SER A 19 9.88 -3.92 2.14
N LEU A 20 9.40 -4.73 1.21
CA LEU A 20 8.37 -4.38 0.24
C LEU A 20 7.10 -5.22 0.50
N ILE A 21 5.99 -4.53 0.77
CA ILE A 21 4.68 -5.14 0.95
C ILE A 21 3.79 -4.76 -0.22
N LEU A 22 3.30 -5.77 -0.95
CA LEU A 22 2.37 -5.58 -2.05
C LEU A 22 0.94 -5.84 -1.57
N LEU A 23 0.05 -4.86 -1.74
CA LEU A 23 -1.38 -5.01 -1.54
C LEU A 23 -2.07 -5.03 -2.90
N THR A 24 -2.77 -6.12 -3.22
CA THR A 24 -3.52 -6.20 -4.48
C THR A 24 -5.01 -6.08 -4.25
N ASN A 25 -5.67 -5.27 -5.08
CA ASN A 25 -7.11 -5.06 -5.09
C ASN A 25 -7.73 -5.45 -6.45
N ILE A 26 -9.06 -5.57 -6.47
CA ILE A 26 -9.86 -5.73 -7.70
C ILE A 26 -11.07 -4.79 -7.64
N LEU A 27 -11.76 -4.60 -8.77
CA LEU A 27 -13.01 -3.86 -8.91
C LEU A 27 -14.12 -4.54 -8.07
N GLY A 28 -14.22 -4.15 -6.80
CA GLY A 28 -15.15 -4.72 -5.82
C GLY A 28 -14.51 -5.06 -4.47
N ALA A 29 -13.18 -5.12 -4.39
CA ALA A 29 -12.44 -5.41 -3.16
C ALA A 29 -11.24 -4.46 -3.00
N SER A 30 -11.48 -3.29 -2.38
CA SER A 30 -10.47 -2.24 -2.19
C SER A 30 -9.54 -2.48 -0.99
N THR A 31 -8.26 -2.16 -1.19
CA THR A 31 -7.17 -2.19 -0.18
C THR A 31 -7.12 -0.95 0.71
N ASN A 32 -7.97 0.05 0.53
CA ASN A 32 -7.93 1.32 1.29
C ASN A 32 -8.01 1.08 2.79
N TRP A 33 -8.83 0.12 3.24
CA TRP A 33 -8.93 -0.21 4.65
C TRP A 33 -7.67 -0.89 5.20
N LEU A 34 -6.88 -1.59 4.37
CA LEU A 34 -5.57 -2.13 4.78
C LEU A 34 -4.54 -1.01 4.89
N VAL A 35 -4.50 -0.10 3.92
CA VAL A 35 -3.62 1.08 3.93
C VAL A 35 -3.83 1.90 5.22
N LEU A 36 -5.10 2.19 5.56
CA LEU A 36 -5.43 2.89 6.80
C LEU A 36 -4.93 2.16 8.05
N ARG A 37 -4.86 0.82 8.03
CA ARG A 37 -4.39 0.02 9.17
C ARG A 37 -2.87 0.00 9.27
N TYR A 38 -2.15 0.01 8.13
CA TYR A 38 -0.71 0.25 8.11
C TYR A 38 -0.36 1.63 8.67
N LEU A 39 -1.06 2.68 8.22
CA LEU A 39 -0.88 4.04 8.76
C LEU A 39 -1.20 4.10 10.25
N TYR A 40 -2.29 3.45 10.68
CA TYR A 40 -2.66 3.33 12.09
C TYR A 40 -1.53 2.68 12.91
N SER A 41 -1.03 1.53 12.45
CA SER A 41 0.06 0.78 13.08
C SER A 41 1.34 1.61 13.19
N ALA A 42 1.70 2.34 12.13
CA ALA A 42 2.89 3.20 12.13
C ALA A 42 2.76 4.44 13.05
N LEU A 43 1.58 5.06 13.12
CA LEU A 43 1.40 6.35 13.79
C LEU A 43 0.98 6.25 15.25
N LEU A 44 0.21 5.22 15.62
CA LEU A 44 -0.48 5.15 16.92
C LEU A 44 0.09 4.09 17.88
N THR A 45 1.28 3.58 17.60
CA THR A 45 1.99 2.59 18.45
C THR A 45 2.32 3.05 19.87
N ASN A 46 2.21 4.35 20.20
CA ASN A 46 2.58 4.90 21.53
C ASN A 46 1.59 5.95 22.11
N GLU A 47 0.49 6.29 21.44
CA GLU A 47 -0.49 7.24 22.00
C GLU A 47 -1.74 6.47 22.44
N GLU A 48 -1.93 6.32 23.76
CA GLU A 48 -3.22 5.98 24.36
C GLU A 48 -4.25 7.00 23.89
N THR A 49 -5.16 6.63 22.98
CA THR A 49 -6.40 7.41 22.87
C THR A 49 -7.58 6.60 22.35
N ASN A 50 -8.65 6.71 23.13
CA ASN A 50 -10.05 6.36 22.86
C ASN A 50 -10.65 7.14 21.66
N VAL A 51 -9.91 7.33 20.55
CA VAL A 51 -10.47 7.92 19.33
C VAL A 51 -11.22 6.85 18.55
N VAL A 52 -12.50 7.13 18.35
CA VAL A 52 -13.45 6.45 17.46
C VAL A 52 -12.88 6.46 16.03
N LEU A 53 -12.49 5.28 15.54
CA LEU A 53 -12.36 4.84 14.13
C LEU A 53 -11.80 5.77 13.03
N GLY A 54 -11.21 6.93 13.37
CA GLY A 54 -10.66 7.89 12.42
C GLY A 54 -9.19 8.18 12.68
N LEU A 55 -8.38 8.16 11.61
CA LEU A 55 -7.02 8.67 11.61
C LEU A 55 -7.06 10.13 11.18
N ASP A 56 -6.80 11.06 12.11
CA ASP A 56 -6.72 12.49 11.81
C ASP A 56 -5.34 12.83 11.25
N LEU A 57 -5.19 12.69 9.93
CA LEU A 57 -3.93 12.93 9.23
C LEU A 57 -3.46 14.39 9.36
N GLU A 58 -4.38 15.35 9.44
CA GLU A 58 -4.06 16.77 9.55
C GLU A 58 -3.28 17.06 10.84
N LYS A 59 -3.70 16.48 11.97
CA LYS A 59 -2.93 16.56 13.23
C LYS A 59 -1.53 15.98 13.10
N PHE A 60 -1.34 14.88 12.37
CA PHE A 60 -0.03 14.29 12.18
C PHE A 60 0.85 15.08 11.20
N ILE A 61 0.25 15.72 10.20
CA ILE A 61 0.92 16.64 9.28
C ILE A 61 1.43 17.87 10.04
N LEU A 62 0.59 18.48 10.90
CA LEU A 62 0.99 19.62 11.74
C LEU A 62 2.13 19.25 12.70
N LYS A 63 2.16 18.00 13.19
CA LYS A 63 3.25 17.46 14.01
C LYS A 63 4.49 17.01 13.20
N LYS A 64 4.52 17.20 11.87
CA LYS A 64 5.57 16.73 10.95
C LYS A 64 5.85 15.22 11.06
N ARG A 65 4.80 14.43 11.30
CA ARG A 65 4.88 12.95 11.39
C ARG A 65 4.36 12.26 10.14
N VAL A 66 3.66 12.99 9.29
CA VAL A 66 3.14 12.54 8.00
C VAL A 66 3.45 13.64 6.99
N VAL A 67 3.93 13.25 5.82
CA VAL A 67 4.03 14.11 4.64
C VAL A 67 3.21 13.45 3.54
N PHE A 68 2.38 14.24 2.88
CA PHE A 68 1.62 13.79 1.71
C PHE A 68 2.33 14.31 0.46
N VAL A 69 2.57 13.41 -0.50
CA VAL A 69 3.10 13.76 -1.81
C VAL A 69 1.99 13.50 -2.82
N ASP A 70 1.49 14.56 -3.44
CA ASP A 70 0.46 14.45 -4.46
C ASP A 70 1.06 13.92 -5.77
N GLY A 71 0.73 12.68 -6.13
CA GLY A 71 1.16 12.06 -7.39
C GLY A 71 0.23 12.31 -8.58
N LEU A 72 -0.92 12.98 -8.41
CA LEU A 72 -2.00 13.03 -9.41
C LEU A 72 -2.39 14.44 -9.84
N GLU A 73 -2.74 15.35 -8.92
CA GLU A 73 -3.22 16.67 -9.33
C GLU A 73 -2.11 17.47 -10.01
N GLY A 74 -0.88 17.34 -9.50
CA GLY A 74 0.31 17.94 -10.11
C GLY A 74 0.58 17.52 -11.57
N LEU A 75 0.08 16.36 -12.01
CA LEU A 75 0.24 15.84 -13.38
C LEU A 75 -0.77 16.43 -14.38
N TYR A 76 -2.00 16.75 -13.95
CA TYR A 76 -3.10 17.04 -14.88
C TYR A 76 -3.98 18.23 -14.52
N VAL A 77 -3.99 18.69 -13.26
CA VAL A 77 -4.75 19.89 -12.90
C VAL A 77 -3.96 21.09 -13.38
N THR A 78 -4.51 21.81 -14.36
CA THR A 78 -3.98 23.09 -14.83
C THR A 78 -4.17 24.13 -13.71
N GLN A 79 -3.27 24.16 -12.74
CA GLN A 79 -3.37 25.13 -11.66
C GLN A 79 -2.96 26.53 -12.15
N THR A 80 -3.77 27.52 -11.77
CA THR A 80 -3.40 28.94 -11.75
C THR A 80 -2.05 29.15 -11.03
N PRO A 81 -1.28 30.22 -11.33
CA PRO A 81 0.15 30.35 -11.03
C PRO A 81 0.51 30.57 -9.55
N GLN A 82 -0.08 29.85 -8.60
CA GLN A 82 0.24 29.93 -7.18
C GLN A 82 0.41 28.55 -6.54
N LYS A 83 1.68 28.22 -6.30
CA LYS A 83 2.23 27.46 -5.15
C LYS A 83 2.21 25.92 -5.09
N HIS A 84 1.79 25.17 -6.11
CA HIS A 84 2.06 23.72 -6.12
C HIS A 84 2.96 23.31 -7.29
N VAL A 85 3.92 22.44 -7.00
CA VAL A 85 4.91 21.93 -7.95
C VAL A 85 4.17 21.11 -9.00
N THR A 86 4.11 21.60 -10.23
CA THR A 86 3.62 20.83 -11.37
C THR A 86 4.55 19.65 -11.59
N MET A 87 4.06 18.44 -11.37
CA MET A 87 4.81 17.21 -11.66
C MET A 87 4.57 16.87 -13.13
N LYS A 88 5.63 16.80 -13.93
CA LYS A 88 5.55 16.52 -15.38
C LYS A 88 6.24 15.21 -15.76
N SER A 89 6.98 14.59 -14.84
CA SER A 89 7.69 13.34 -15.09
C SER A 89 7.84 12.48 -13.83
N THR A 90 7.99 11.18 -14.02
CA THR A 90 8.28 10.19 -12.96
C THR A 90 9.53 10.55 -12.15
N GLU A 91 10.52 11.20 -12.77
CA GLU A 91 11.71 11.71 -12.08
C GLU A 91 11.37 12.79 -11.04
N GLN A 92 10.44 13.68 -11.34
CA GLN A 92 10.04 14.75 -10.40
C GLN A 92 9.24 14.18 -9.23
N ILE A 93 8.40 13.16 -9.48
CA ILE A 93 7.72 12.39 -8.44
C ILE A 93 8.77 11.79 -7.51
N MET A 94 9.80 11.16 -8.08
CA MET A 94 10.90 10.58 -7.31
C MET A 94 11.65 11.59 -6.45
N LEU A 95 12.04 12.72 -7.02
CA LEU A 95 12.72 13.77 -6.27
C LEU A 95 11.85 14.30 -5.12
N SER A 96 10.55 14.44 -5.34
CA SER A 96 9.59 14.89 -4.33
C SER A 96 9.45 13.88 -3.19
N ILE A 97 9.34 12.58 -3.51
CA ILE A 97 9.29 11.51 -2.51
C ILE A 97 10.58 11.47 -1.69
N ARG A 98 11.75 11.49 -2.33
CA ARG A 98 13.06 11.49 -1.63
C ARG A 98 13.21 12.72 -0.72
N SER A 99 12.78 13.89 -1.18
CA SER A 99 12.77 15.11 -0.37
C SER A 99 11.87 14.97 0.87
N ALA A 100 10.67 14.42 0.69
CA ALA A 100 9.72 14.17 1.78
C ALA A 100 10.25 13.16 2.81
N ILE A 101 10.89 12.07 2.35
CA ILE A 101 11.53 11.08 3.23
C ILE A 101 12.62 11.76 4.08
N ARG A 102 13.49 12.55 3.47
CA ARG A 102 14.57 13.26 4.19
C ARG A 102 14.03 14.27 5.19
N GLU A 103 12.97 15.00 4.86
CA GLU A 103 12.31 15.92 5.79
C GLU A 103 11.77 15.19 7.03
N LEU A 104 11.06 14.07 6.83
CA LEU A 104 10.55 13.25 7.93
C LEU A 104 11.66 12.64 8.78
N GLN A 105 12.72 12.14 8.15
CA GLN A 105 13.88 11.56 8.85
C GLN A 105 14.60 12.61 9.69
N SER A 106 14.79 13.83 9.17
CA SER A 106 15.46 14.92 9.89
C SER A 106 14.66 15.45 11.09
N SER A 107 13.33 15.40 11.02
CA SER A 107 12.44 15.96 12.06
C SER A 107 12.15 14.96 13.18
N SER A 108 12.03 13.67 12.87
CA SER A 108 11.60 12.67 13.83
C SER A 108 12.69 11.67 14.25
N GLY A 109 13.75 11.46 13.45
CA GLY A 109 14.73 10.39 13.67
C GLY A 109 14.14 8.97 13.75
N LYS A 110 12.88 8.80 13.31
CA LYS A 110 12.12 7.55 13.37
C LYS A 110 12.14 6.84 12.02
N LYS A 111 11.80 5.56 12.07
CA LYS A 111 11.54 4.70 10.92
C LYS A 111 10.43 5.31 10.06
N THR A 112 10.70 5.45 8.76
CA THR A 112 9.76 6.02 7.78
C THR A 112 9.08 4.90 6.99
N LEU A 113 7.77 4.77 7.13
CA LEU A 113 6.94 3.89 6.30
C LEU A 113 6.47 4.68 5.07
N LEU A 114 6.88 4.25 3.88
CA LEU A 114 6.39 4.81 2.62
C LEU A 114 5.16 4.02 2.17
N VAL A 115 4.07 4.72 1.87
CA VAL A 115 2.88 4.15 1.25
C VAL A 115 2.74 4.73 -0.15
N ILE A 116 2.74 3.88 -1.17
CA ILE A 116 2.49 4.23 -2.56
C ILE A 116 1.13 3.67 -2.93
N ASP A 117 0.15 4.55 -3.14
CA ASP A 117 -1.19 4.14 -3.57
C ASP A 117 -1.28 4.14 -5.10
N GLN A 118 -1.69 3.01 -5.67
CA GLN A 118 -1.90 2.76 -7.10
C GLN A 118 -0.67 3.07 -7.95
N LEU A 119 0.43 2.35 -7.73
CA LEU A 119 1.67 2.51 -8.51
C LEU A 119 1.44 2.27 -10.01
N ASP A 120 0.55 1.33 -10.34
CA ASP A 120 0.08 1.00 -11.68
C ASP A 120 -0.55 2.19 -12.43
N LEU A 121 -1.06 3.19 -11.71
CA LEU A 121 -1.61 4.39 -12.32
C LEU A 121 -0.55 5.21 -13.06
N LEU A 122 0.71 5.22 -12.58
CA LEU A 122 1.81 5.89 -13.27
C LEU A 122 2.09 5.28 -14.65
N LEU A 123 1.89 3.97 -14.81
CA LEU A 123 2.02 3.30 -16.10
C LEU A 123 0.96 3.76 -17.10
N ALA A 124 -0.28 3.93 -16.63
CA ALA A 124 -1.36 4.42 -17.48
C ALA A 124 -1.22 5.91 -17.83
N MET A 125 -0.59 6.68 -16.94
CA MET A 125 -0.49 8.14 -17.04
C MET A 125 0.75 8.64 -17.80
N SER A 126 1.88 7.95 -17.67
CA SER A 126 3.16 8.42 -18.22
C SER A 126 3.38 8.08 -19.70
N GLY A 127 2.46 7.37 -20.35
CA GLY A 127 2.63 6.95 -21.75
C GLY A 127 3.90 6.12 -21.96
N ASP A 128 4.69 6.44 -22.98
CA ASP A 128 5.94 5.72 -23.29
C ASP A 128 7.11 6.05 -22.35
N GLU A 129 6.97 7.05 -21.49
CA GLU A 129 8.03 7.55 -20.60
C GLU A 129 8.23 6.69 -19.35
N SER A 130 7.26 5.85 -18.96
CA SER A 130 7.39 4.97 -17.79
C SER A 130 7.09 3.53 -18.14
N ARG A 131 8.16 2.77 -18.34
CA ARG A 131 8.09 1.33 -18.55
C ARG A 131 8.11 0.58 -17.22
N PRO A 132 7.61 -0.67 -17.17
CA PRO A 132 7.62 -1.50 -15.97
C PRO A 132 9.00 -1.58 -15.29
N VAL A 133 10.07 -1.68 -16.08
CA VAL A 133 11.45 -1.74 -15.57
C VAL A 133 11.83 -0.47 -14.82
N GLN A 134 11.53 0.70 -15.37
CA GLN A 134 11.88 1.98 -14.75
C GLN A 134 11.13 2.17 -13.42
N LEU A 135 9.85 1.77 -13.36
CA LEU A 135 9.07 1.81 -12.11
C LEU A 135 9.55 0.75 -11.10
N GLY A 136 10.04 -0.39 -11.57
CA GLY A 136 10.71 -1.39 -10.72
C GLY A 136 12.00 -0.85 -10.08
N ASP A 137 12.88 -0.26 -10.89
CA ASP A 137 14.12 0.37 -10.43
C ASP A 137 13.82 1.51 -9.45
N MET A 138 12.81 2.32 -9.77
CA MET A 138 12.30 3.38 -8.91
C MET A 138 11.87 2.86 -7.53
N LEU A 139 11.13 1.75 -7.50
CA LEU A 139 10.63 1.14 -6.28
C LEU A 139 11.79 0.55 -5.44
N LEU A 140 12.79 -0.02 -6.11
CA LEU A 140 14.00 -0.53 -5.46
C LEU A 140 14.78 0.59 -4.77
N ASP A 141 15.03 1.70 -5.48
CA ASP A 141 15.69 2.87 -4.92
C ASP A 141 14.95 3.44 -3.69
N LEU A 142 13.62 3.55 -3.77
CA LEU A 142 12.80 4.05 -2.65
C LEU A 142 12.83 3.12 -1.45
N ARG A 143 12.97 1.82 -1.67
CA ARG A 143 13.10 0.80 -0.61
C ARG A 143 14.44 0.89 0.12
N GLU A 144 15.48 1.39 -0.54
CA GLU A 144 16.77 1.68 0.10
C GLU A 144 16.73 2.97 0.95
N GLU A 145 15.91 3.95 0.57
CA GLU A 145 15.80 5.22 1.31
C GLU A 145 14.77 5.19 2.46
N ALA A 146 13.67 4.44 2.31
CA ALA A 146 12.63 4.28 3.32
C ALA A 146 12.94 3.11 4.26
N HIS A 147 12.33 3.09 5.45
CA HIS A 147 12.45 1.92 6.34
C HIS A 147 11.70 0.72 5.76
N SER A 148 10.51 0.95 5.21
CA SER A 148 9.72 -0.06 4.52
C SER A 148 8.73 0.59 3.57
N VAL A 149 8.30 -0.16 2.56
CA VAL A 149 7.41 0.32 1.50
C VAL A 149 6.17 -0.58 1.45
N VAL A 150 5.00 0.04 1.45
CA VAL A 150 3.71 -0.61 1.16
C VAL A 150 3.21 -0.02 -0.15
N VAL A 151 2.97 -0.87 -1.14
CA VAL A 151 2.49 -0.46 -2.46
C VAL A 151 1.15 -1.13 -2.75
N THR A 152 0.21 -0.37 -3.33
CA THR A 152 -1.06 -0.92 -3.83
C THR A 152 -1.06 -0.98 -5.35
N MET A 153 -1.64 -2.04 -5.91
CA MET A 153 -1.80 -2.23 -7.37
C MET A 153 -3.08 -3.00 -7.70
N ALA A 154 -3.69 -2.71 -8.84
CA ALA A 154 -4.82 -3.48 -9.36
C ALA A 154 -4.39 -4.86 -9.88
N ALA A 155 -5.18 -5.88 -9.55
CA ALA A 155 -4.99 -7.26 -9.97
C ALA A 155 -6.25 -7.87 -10.60
N ASP A 156 -7.09 -7.02 -11.21
CA ASP A 156 -8.27 -7.45 -11.96
C ASP A 156 -7.88 -8.43 -13.08
N SER A 157 -8.69 -9.47 -13.30
CA SER A 157 -8.39 -10.52 -14.29
C SER A 157 -8.08 -9.95 -15.70
N PRO A 158 -8.82 -8.95 -16.22
CA PRO A 158 -8.49 -8.34 -17.51
C PRO A 158 -7.10 -7.71 -17.56
N LEU A 159 -6.61 -7.18 -16.43
CA LEU A 159 -5.30 -6.53 -16.35
C LEU A 159 -4.14 -7.51 -16.14
N VAL A 160 -4.43 -8.76 -15.78
CA VAL A 160 -3.42 -9.74 -15.37
C VAL A 160 -3.39 -10.97 -16.26
N THR A 161 -4.54 -11.50 -16.67
CA THR A 161 -4.64 -12.79 -17.39
C THR A 161 -5.09 -12.63 -18.84
N GLU A 162 -5.91 -11.63 -19.15
CA GLU A 162 -6.52 -11.44 -20.48
C GLU A 162 -5.91 -10.20 -21.16
N GLN A 163 -4.57 -10.20 -21.30
CA GLN A 163 -3.83 -9.06 -21.83
C GLN A 163 -3.92 -9.01 -23.36
N GLU A 164 -4.50 -7.95 -23.90
CA GLU A 164 -4.61 -7.67 -25.33
C GLU A 164 -3.85 -6.41 -25.74
N THR A 165 -3.76 -5.43 -24.83
CA THR A 165 -3.12 -4.13 -25.12
C THR A 165 -1.71 -4.02 -24.55
N PRO A 166 -0.83 -3.15 -25.12
CA PRO A 166 0.49 -2.89 -24.54
C PRO A 166 0.43 -2.40 -23.10
N LEU A 167 -0.61 -1.65 -22.73
CA LEU A 167 -0.81 -1.18 -21.36
C LEU A 167 -1.10 -2.35 -20.41
N GLU A 168 -1.98 -3.27 -20.80
CA GLU A 168 -2.28 -4.48 -20.01
C GLU A 168 -1.05 -5.39 -19.86
N ILE A 169 -0.28 -5.59 -20.94
CA ILE A 169 0.97 -6.36 -20.90
C ILE A 169 1.97 -5.72 -19.93
N ASN A 170 2.13 -4.40 -20.01
CA ASN A 170 3.05 -3.67 -19.14
C ASN A 170 2.57 -3.66 -17.67
N HIS A 171 1.27 -3.49 -17.45
CA HIS A 171 0.65 -3.59 -16.12
C HIS A 171 0.92 -4.93 -15.48
N ALA A 172 0.62 -6.03 -16.20
CA ALA A 172 0.84 -7.37 -15.70
C ALA A 172 2.33 -7.65 -15.45
N ALA A 173 3.21 -7.17 -16.33
CA ALA A 173 4.66 -7.29 -16.15
C ALA A 173 5.13 -6.56 -14.89
N LEU A 174 4.65 -5.34 -14.63
CA LEU A 174 4.97 -4.61 -13.41
C LEU A 174 4.43 -5.35 -12.19
N LEU A 175 3.16 -5.73 -12.18
CA LEU A 175 2.54 -6.41 -11.05
C LEU A 175 3.27 -7.71 -10.70
N LEU A 176 3.60 -8.53 -11.70
CA LEU A 176 4.34 -9.77 -11.51
C LEU A 176 5.75 -9.52 -10.98
N HIS A 177 6.44 -8.51 -11.52
CA HIS A 177 7.75 -8.10 -11.04
C HIS A 177 7.69 -7.65 -9.57
N THR A 178 6.76 -6.76 -9.22
CA THR A 178 6.56 -6.28 -7.86
C THR A 178 6.17 -7.41 -6.91
N ALA A 179 5.29 -8.34 -7.33
CA ALA A 179 4.91 -9.50 -6.52
C ALA A 179 6.10 -10.43 -6.25
N HIS A 180 6.99 -10.63 -7.22
CA HIS A 180 8.21 -11.41 -7.03
C HIS A 180 9.20 -10.73 -6.08
N GLN A 181 9.30 -9.41 -6.11
CA GLN A 181 10.19 -8.65 -5.22
C GLN A 181 9.60 -8.43 -3.82
N ALA A 182 8.27 -8.57 -3.66
CA ALA A 182 7.59 -8.32 -2.40
C ALA A 182 7.92 -9.39 -1.36
N ASP A 183 8.20 -8.95 -0.14
CA ASP A 183 8.42 -9.80 1.03
C ASP A 183 7.10 -10.33 1.61
N LEU A 184 6.00 -9.62 1.35
CA LEU A 184 4.64 -10.04 1.69
C LEU A 184 3.68 -9.53 0.63
N THR A 185 2.80 -10.40 0.15
CA THR A 185 1.67 -10.03 -0.69
C THR A 185 0.36 -10.27 0.06
N ILE A 186 -0.48 -9.24 0.15
CA ILE A 186 -1.83 -9.33 0.69
C ILE A 186 -2.82 -9.03 -0.44
N SER A 187 -3.55 -10.05 -0.87
CA SER A 187 -4.50 -9.96 -1.96
C SER A 187 -5.94 -9.98 -1.47
N LEU A 188 -6.75 -9.04 -1.95
CA LEU A 188 -8.19 -9.03 -1.72
C LEU A 188 -8.93 -9.51 -2.96
N ARG A 189 -9.89 -10.41 -2.77
CA ARG A 189 -10.77 -10.89 -3.83
C ARG A 189 -12.21 -11.03 -3.34
N LEU A 190 -13.15 -11.00 -4.27
CA LEU A 190 -14.55 -11.33 -3.98
C LEU A 190 -14.69 -12.83 -3.67
N LEU A 191 -15.82 -13.21 -3.07
CA LEU A 191 -16.14 -14.63 -2.89
C LEU A 191 -16.48 -15.25 -4.23
N ASP A 192 -16.01 -16.47 -4.47
CA ASP A 192 -16.36 -17.24 -5.67
C ASP A 192 -17.87 -17.54 -5.75
N SER A 193 -18.56 -17.54 -4.60
CA SER A 193 -20.02 -17.73 -4.51
C SER A 193 -20.84 -16.45 -4.76
N GLY A 194 -20.20 -15.31 -5.02
CA GLY A 194 -20.87 -14.01 -5.19
C GLY A 194 -20.99 -13.21 -3.88
N THR A 195 -22.05 -12.41 -3.74
CA THR A 195 -22.19 -11.50 -2.60
C THR A 195 -22.75 -12.20 -1.35
N ALA A 196 -22.32 -11.74 -0.16
CA ALA A 196 -22.83 -12.20 1.12
C ALA A 196 -23.12 -11.00 2.04
N ARG A 197 -24.11 -11.13 2.93
CA ARG A 197 -24.53 -10.04 3.83
C ARG A 197 -23.44 -9.64 4.82
N ASP A 198 -22.73 -10.62 5.37
CA ASP A 198 -21.80 -10.46 6.48
C ASP A 198 -20.34 -10.77 6.08
N VAL A 199 -20.06 -10.89 4.78
CA VAL A 199 -18.73 -11.14 4.23
C VAL A 199 -18.54 -10.28 2.98
N SER A 200 -17.53 -9.42 3.01
CA SER A 200 -17.17 -8.56 1.88
C SER A 200 -16.28 -9.28 0.87
N GLY A 201 -15.41 -10.19 1.33
CA GLY A 201 -14.51 -10.93 0.45
C GLY A 201 -13.53 -11.81 1.20
N VAL A 202 -12.53 -12.26 0.45
CA VAL A 202 -11.41 -13.10 0.91
C VAL A 202 -10.14 -12.27 0.91
N ILE A 203 -9.35 -12.41 1.98
CA ILE A 203 -7.98 -11.92 2.07
C ILE A 203 -7.03 -13.13 2.01
N ARG A 204 -6.06 -13.07 1.10
CA ARG A 204 -4.98 -14.06 1.00
C ARG A 204 -3.66 -13.39 1.35
N ILE A 205 -2.95 -13.97 2.31
CA ILE A 205 -1.62 -13.54 2.73
C ILE A 205 -0.62 -14.56 2.20
N THR A 206 0.32 -14.10 1.38
CA THR A 206 1.39 -14.92 0.78
C THR A 206 2.72 -14.31 1.17
N ARG A 207 3.67 -15.14 1.59
CA ARG A 207 4.98 -14.68 2.03
C ARG A 207 5.98 -14.73 0.87
N GLY A 208 6.80 -13.69 0.75
CA GLY A 208 7.94 -13.66 -0.16
C GLY A 208 9.15 -14.41 0.40
N ASP A 209 10.13 -14.66 -0.46
CA ASP A 209 11.25 -15.55 -0.13
C ASP A 209 12.32 -14.91 0.78
N VAL A 210 12.40 -13.57 0.84
CA VAL A 210 13.65 -12.89 1.28
C VAL A 210 13.53 -12.08 2.58
N GLY A 211 12.45 -11.32 2.84
CA GLY A 211 12.50 -10.24 3.85
C GLY A 211 11.97 -10.52 5.26
N PHE A 212 11.29 -11.63 5.51
CA PHE A 212 10.92 -12.01 6.88
C PHE A 212 11.85 -13.16 7.29
N SER A 213 12.81 -12.93 8.19
CA SER A 213 13.61 -14.05 8.69
C SER A 213 12.77 -14.89 9.68
N LYS A 214 13.11 -16.16 9.90
CA LYS A 214 12.42 -16.99 10.93
C LYS A 214 12.68 -16.49 12.37
N GLN A 215 13.55 -15.50 12.56
CA GLN A 215 13.99 -15.00 13.86
C GLN A 215 13.49 -13.59 14.20
N ASP A 216 12.86 -12.88 13.26
CA ASP A 216 12.24 -11.59 13.55
C ASP A 216 11.03 -11.78 14.45
N ALA A 217 11.13 -11.29 15.68
CA ALA A 217 10.16 -11.45 16.77
C ALA A 217 8.76 -10.84 16.50
N ALA A 218 8.53 -10.26 15.32
CA ALA A 218 7.21 -9.89 14.82
C ALA A 218 6.49 -11.14 14.28
N GLY A 219 6.03 -11.98 15.21
CA GLY A 219 5.18 -13.16 15.04
C GLY A 219 5.11 -13.76 13.64
N LYS A 220 5.80 -14.90 13.44
CA LYS A 220 5.78 -15.76 12.24
C LYS A 220 4.55 -15.47 11.36
N ILE A 221 4.72 -14.62 10.34
CA ILE A 221 3.64 -14.37 9.38
C ILE A 221 3.42 -15.67 8.63
N GLU A 222 2.22 -16.24 8.83
CA GLU A 222 1.82 -17.48 8.20
C GLU A 222 0.97 -17.18 6.99
N GLU A 223 1.20 -17.94 5.92
CA GLU A 223 0.36 -17.90 4.75
C GLU A 223 -1.02 -18.41 5.11
N ARG A 224 -2.03 -17.58 4.86
CA ARG A 224 -3.40 -17.86 5.27
C ARG A 224 -4.38 -17.26 4.30
N GLU A 225 -5.55 -17.88 4.27
CA GLU A 225 -6.72 -17.36 3.59
C GLU A 225 -7.81 -17.13 4.64
N LEU A 226 -8.29 -15.89 4.73
CA LEU A 226 -9.28 -15.46 5.71
C LEU A 226 -10.42 -14.78 4.97
N LEU A 227 -11.55 -14.68 5.66
CA LEU A 227 -12.68 -13.89 5.21
C LEU A 227 -12.65 -12.55 5.93
N TYR A 228 -13.13 -11.50 5.25
CA TYR A 228 -13.23 -10.18 5.87
C TYR A 228 -14.59 -9.55 5.58
N PHE A 229 -15.00 -8.65 6.48
CA PHE A 229 -16.18 -7.82 6.36
C PHE A 229 -15.82 -6.38 6.67
N VAL A 230 -16.20 -5.46 5.78
CA VAL A 230 -16.08 -4.01 5.97
C VAL A 230 -17.47 -3.44 6.19
N GLY A 231 -17.73 -2.91 7.38
CA GLY A 231 -18.97 -2.21 7.73
C GLY A 231 -19.04 -0.81 7.14
N GLY A 232 -20.25 -0.27 7.00
CA GLY A 232 -20.47 1.10 6.51
C GLY A 232 -19.91 2.20 7.41
N ASP A 233 -19.60 1.86 8.67
CA ASP A 233 -18.93 2.71 9.65
C ASP A 233 -17.40 2.64 9.59
N GLY A 234 -16.85 1.93 8.59
CA GLY A 234 -15.41 1.67 8.46
C GLY A 234 -14.87 0.63 9.44
N SER A 235 -15.73 -0.04 10.22
CA SER A 235 -15.34 -1.19 11.03
C SER A 235 -14.92 -2.35 10.13
N VAL A 236 -13.90 -3.11 10.56
CA VAL A 236 -13.43 -4.28 9.81
C VAL A 236 -13.36 -5.49 10.74
N LYS A 237 -13.92 -6.60 10.28
CA LYS A 237 -13.82 -7.90 10.93
C LYS A 237 -13.12 -8.88 10.00
N VAL A 238 -12.32 -9.77 10.58
CA VAL A 238 -11.59 -10.82 9.86
C VAL A 238 -11.80 -12.12 10.62
N PHE A 239 -12.07 -13.20 9.89
CA PHE A 239 -12.44 -14.50 10.44
C PHE A 239 -11.87 -15.64 9.59
N GLU A 240 -11.64 -16.80 10.21
CA GLU A 240 -11.18 -18.01 9.50
C GLU A 240 -12.33 -18.63 8.70
N ARG A 241 -12.02 -19.38 7.63
CA ARG A 241 -13.05 -20.11 6.87
C ARG A 241 -13.60 -21.25 7.73
N GLY A 242 -14.92 -21.29 7.92
CA GLY A 242 -15.61 -22.39 8.61
C GLY A 242 -15.91 -22.15 10.10
N GLN A 243 -15.82 -20.90 10.56
CA GLN A 243 -16.20 -20.49 11.92
C GLN A 243 -17.55 -19.74 11.93
#